data_AF-A0A2W4X0E0-F1
#
_entry.id   AF-A0A2W4X0E0-F1
#
_cell.length_a   1.000
_cell.length_b   1.000
_cell.length_c   1.000
_cell.angle_alpha   90.00
_cell.angle_beta   90.00
_cell.angle_gamma   90.00
#
_symmetry.space_group_name_H-M   'P 1'
#
loop_
_entity.id
_entity.type
_entity.pdbx_description
1 polymer ?
#
loop_
_entity_poly.entity_id
_entity_poly.type
_entity_poly.pdbx_seq_one_letter_code
_entity_poly.pdbx_strand_id
1 'polypeptide(L)'
;RLRQEVSSLTAEKRQLKNPDIRGFNFDGPLAAQNPGRVITLCPTFGEDTGVTAQVSAYCPVQKNSSSQLVCCEYITLRGTKEALERVGDLVNSLVVADLPKFVWWKGTPNPEQVLFQKLTSGSSCLILDSSYYSDAGSEIVKIQKLVDE
;
A
#
# COMPACT_ATOMS: atom_id res chain seq x y z
N ARG A 1 1.73 -19.20 -15.66
CA ARG A 1 2.72 -20.27 -15.47
C ARG A 1 3.17 -20.38 -14.00
N LEU A 2 3.95 -19.44 -13.44
CA LEU A 2 4.42 -19.51 -12.04
C LEU A 2 3.29 -19.64 -11.00
N ARG A 3 2.19 -18.88 -11.13
CA ARG A 3 1.04 -18.99 -10.20
C ARG A 3 0.40 -20.39 -10.21
N GLN A 4 0.34 -21.03 -11.37
CA GLN A 4 -0.21 -22.40 -11.52
C GLN A 4 0.74 -23.45 -10.92
N GLU A 5 2.05 -23.30 -11.16
CA GLU A 5 3.09 -24.17 -10.57
C GLU A 5 3.12 -24.06 -9.04
N VAL A 6 2.95 -22.86 -8.46
CA VAL A 6 2.86 -22.69 -7.00
C VAL A 6 1.57 -23.31 -6.45
N SER A 7 0.46 -23.21 -7.19
CA SER A 7 -0.83 -23.77 -6.78
C SER A 7 -0.89 -25.30 -6.80
N SER A 8 0.09 -25.99 -7.38
CA SER A 8 0.18 -27.46 -7.36
C SER A 8 1.10 -28.01 -6.26
N LEU A 9 1.83 -27.14 -5.54
CA LEU A 9 2.71 -27.54 -4.42
C LEU A 9 1.90 -28.03 -3.21
N THR A 10 2.51 -28.85 -2.35
CA THR A 10 1.93 -29.23 -1.05
C THR A 10 1.89 -28.04 -0.09
N ALA A 11 1.01 -28.07 0.92
CA ALA A 11 0.84 -26.97 1.88
C ALA A 11 2.16 -26.53 2.56
N GLU A 12 3.00 -27.49 2.96
CA GLU A 12 4.33 -27.23 3.52
C GLU A 12 5.27 -26.53 2.52
N LYS A 13 5.22 -26.91 1.24
CA LYS A 13 6.05 -26.28 0.18
C LYS A 13 5.52 -24.91 -0.24
N ARG A 14 4.28 -24.55 0.10
CA ARG A 14 3.72 -23.21 -0.09
C ARG A 14 4.04 -22.25 1.06
N GLN A 15 4.51 -22.75 2.21
CA GLN A 15 4.92 -21.87 3.31
C GLN A 15 6.19 -21.09 2.93
N LEU A 16 6.04 -19.77 2.86
CA LEU A 16 7.16 -18.85 2.73
C LEU A 16 7.85 -18.74 4.10
N LYS A 17 9.11 -19.17 4.18
CA LYS A 17 9.91 -19.09 5.42
C LYS A 17 10.42 -17.68 5.71
N ASN A 18 10.42 -16.80 4.72
CA ASN A 18 10.88 -15.43 4.88
C ASN A 18 9.78 -14.59 5.52
N PRO A 19 10.10 -13.75 6.52
CA PRO A 19 9.14 -12.81 7.06
C PRO A 19 8.69 -11.84 5.96
N ASP A 20 7.39 -11.60 5.87
CA ASP A 20 6.85 -10.61 4.94
C ASP A 20 7.10 -9.19 5.45
N ILE A 21 8.28 -8.66 5.14
CA ILE A 21 8.70 -7.30 5.48
C ILE A 21 8.20 -6.25 4.49
N ARG A 22 7.38 -6.61 3.49
CA ARG A 22 6.83 -5.63 2.56
C ARG A 22 5.98 -4.64 3.35
N GLY A 23 6.26 -3.35 3.19
CA GLY A 23 5.60 -2.29 3.95
C GLY A 23 6.02 -2.13 5.42
N PHE A 24 6.99 -2.91 5.92
CA PHE A 24 7.48 -2.79 7.31
C PHE A 24 8.43 -1.62 7.51
N ASN A 25 9.26 -1.31 6.50
CA ASN A 25 10.27 -0.28 6.59
C ASN A 25 9.84 0.90 5.74
N PHE A 26 9.28 1.90 6.41
CA PHE A 26 9.27 3.24 5.85
C PHE A 26 10.46 3.98 6.46
N ASP A 27 11.53 4.13 5.69
CA ASP A 27 12.65 4.93 6.13
C ASP A 27 12.12 6.35 6.38
N GLY A 28 12.58 6.98 7.46
CA GLY A 28 12.04 8.25 7.96
C GLY A 28 12.05 9.50 7.06
N PRO A 29 12.56 9.55 5.79
CA PRO A 29 12.56 10.79 5.02
C PRO A 29 11.19 11.47 4.81
N LEU A 30 10.07 10.75 4.76
CA LEU A 30 8.75 11.40 4.67
C LEU A 30 8.39 12.14 5.96
N ALA A 31 8.67 11.52 7.10
CA ALA A 31 8.48 12.14 8.41
C ALA A 31 9.46 13.27 8.71
N ALA A 32 10.56 13.38 7.97
CA ALA A 32 11.51 14.47 8.13
C ALA A 32 11.03 15.79 7.51
N GLN A 33 10.07 15.75 6.58
CA GLN A 33 9.69 16.91 5.77
C GLN A 33 8.32 17.48 6.11
N ASN A 34 7.31 16.64 6.36
CA ASN A 34 5.94 17.09 6.64
C ASN A 34 5.23 16.14 7.62
N PRO A 35 4.38 16.65 8.53
CA PRO A 35 3.53 15.78 9.34
C PRO A 35 2.54 15.06 8.42
N GLY A 36 2.32 13.78 8.67
CA GLY A 36 1.45 12.98 7.81
C GLY A 36 1.12 11.63 8.39
N ARG A 37 0.18 10.96 7.71
CA ARG A 37 -0.24 9.60 8.01
C ARG A 37 0.06 8.72 6.81
N VAL A 38 0.89 7.71 7.01
CA VAL A 38 1.22 6.70 6.00
C VAL A 38 0.41 5.45 6.29
N ILE A 39 -0.50 5.10 5.39
CA ILE A 39 -1.30 3.89 5.47
C ILE A 39 -0.78 2.90 4.42
N THR A 40 -0.27 1.76 4.86
CA THR A 40 0.28 0.73 3.98
C THR A 40 -0.63 -0.50 3.97
N LEU A 41 -1.08 -0.90 2.79
CA LEU A 41 -1.83 -2.14 2.58
C LEU A 41 -0.89 -3.22 2.06
N CYS A 42 -0.73 -4.30 2.83
CA CYS A 42 0.20 -5.38 2.54
C CYS A 42 -0.58 -6.66 2.24
N PRO A 43 -0.86 -6.97 0.96
CA PRO A 43 -1.57 -8.18 0.59
C PRO A 43 -0.73 -9.43 0.86
N THR A 44 -1.34 -10.40 1.54
CA THR A 44 -0.78 -11.73 1.82
C THR A 44 -1.48 -12.80 0.99
N PHE A 45 -0.82 -13.95 0.84
CA PHE A 45 -1.42 -15.15 0.27
C PHE A 45 -1.92 -16.07 1.38
N GLY A 46 -2.90 -16.92 1.08
CA GLY A 46 -3.40 -17.92 2.01
C GLY A 46 -4.90 -17.82 2.21
N GLU A 47 -5.39 -18.43 3.29
CA GLU A 47 -6.79 -18.33 3.70
C GLU A 47 -7.09 -16.94 4.25
N ASP A 48 -8.31 -16.46 3.98
CA ASP A 48 -8.79 -15.19 4.49
C ASP A 48 -9.19 -15.32 5.96
N THR A 49 -8.35 -14.80 6.85
CA THR A 49 -8.61 -14.72 8.29
C THR A 49 -8.87 -13.27 8.75
N GLY A 50 -9.27 -12.39 7.83
CA GLY A 50 -9.43 -10.96 8.09
C GLY A 50 -8.12 -10.16 7.99
N VAL A 51 -8.13 -8.97 8.58
CA VAL A 51 -7.01 -8.00 8.52
C VAL A 51 -6.36 -7.86 9.90
N THR A 52 -5.03 -7.91 9.94
CA THR A 52 -4.25 -7.48 11.11
C THR A 52 -3.78 -6.04 10.93
N ALA A 53 -3.80 -5.27 12.02
CA ALA A 53 -3.39 -3.87 12.03
C ALA A 53 -2.18 -3.67 12.94
N GLN A 54 -1.20 -2.92 12.46
CA GLN A 54 -0.09 -2.41 13.26
C GLN A 54 -0.09 -0.89 13.17
N VAL A 55 -0.04 -0.22 14.31
CA VAL A 55 -0.03 1.25 14.40
C VAL A 55 1.23 1.67 15.13
N SER A 56 1.96 2.64 14.56
CA SER A 56 3.14 3.23 15.17
C SER A 56 3.23 4.72 14.85
N ALA A 57 4.07 5.42 15.62
CA ALA A 57 4.44 6.80 15.33
C ALA A 57 5.96 6.88 15.25
N TYR A 58 6.48 7.66 14.29
CA TYR A 58 7.89 7.97 14.20
C TYR A 58 8.08 9.47 14.48
N CYS A 59 8.88 9.76 15.50
CA CYS A 59 9.32 11.11 15.82
C CYS A 59 10.86 11.11 15.82
N PRO A 60 11.53 11.81 14.88
CA PRO A 60 12.98 11.84 14.83
C PRO A 60 13.51 12.60 16.04
N VAL A 61 14.14 11.91 17.00
CA VAL A 61 14.77 12.55 18.16
C VAL A 61 16.13 13.11 17.75
N GLN A 62 16.17 14.34 17.25
CA GLN A 62 17.44 15.02 16.97
C GLN A 62 18.02 15.60 18.27
N LYS A 63 19.29 15.27 18.59
CA LYS A 63 20.00 15.76 19.78
C LYS A 63 20.54 17.19 19.64
N ASN A 64 20.42 17.83 18.47
CA ASN A 64 20.96 19.16 18.18
C ASN A 64 19.83 20.15 17.86
N SER A 65 19.90 21.33 18.46
CA SER A 65 18.80 22.22 18.83
C SER A 65 18.24 23.14 17.72
N SER A 66 18.09 22.68 16.47
CA SER A 66 17.61 23.58 15.40
C SER A 66 16.74 22.98 14.30
N SER A 67 16.26 21.75 14.43
CA SER A 67 15.31 21.16 13.48
C SER A 67 13.94 20.95 14.11
N GLN A 68 12.89 21.30 13.35
CA GLN A 68 11.51 21.03 13.73
C GLN A 68 11.32 19.51 13.84
N LEU A 69 10.90 19.04 15.01
CA LEU A 69 10.56 17.63 15.24
C LEU A 69 9.22 17.35 14.55
N VAL A 70 9.29 16.77 13.35
CA VAL A 70 8.10 16.39 12.58
C VAL A 70 7.83 14.91 12.82
N CYS A 71 6.64 14.60 13.35
CA CYS A 71 6.21 13.22 13.57
C CYS A 71 5.26 12.76 12.46
N CYS A 72 5.31 11.47 12.13
CA CYS A 72 4.31 10.82 11.27
C CYS A 72 3.73 9.57 11.93
N GLU A 73 2.48 9.30 11.61
CA GLU A 73 1.78 8.08 11.98
C GLU A 73 1.90 7.04 10.86
N TYR A 74 2.10 5.80 11.24
CA TYR A 74 2.17 4.67 10.32
C TYR A 74 1.12 3.64 10.71
N ILE A 75 0.27 3.30 9.74
CA ILE A 75 -0.75 2.27 9.88
C ILE A 75 -0.46 1.22 8.83
N THR A 76 -0.21 -0.02 9.25
CA THR A 76 -0.01 -1.15 8.34
C THR A 76 -1.16 -2.12 8.49
N LEU A 77 -1.85 -2.40 7.39
CA LEU A 77 -2.92 -3.39 7.32
C LEU A 77 -2.43 -4.58 6.50
N ARG A 78 -2.51 -5.80 7.06
CA ARG A 78 -2.13 -7.05 6.38
C ARG A 78 -3.31 -8.00 6.30
N GLY A 79 -3.51 -8.60 5.14
CA GLY A 79 -4.56 -9.58 4.90
C GLY A 79 -4.56 -10.03 3.45
N THR A 80 -5.43 -10.99 3.12
CA THR A 80 -5.64 -11.39 1.72
C THR A 80 -6.17 -10.21 0.89
N LYS A 81 -6.15 -10.35 -0.44
CA LYS A 81 -6.71 -9.34 -1.34
C LYS A 81 -8.18 -9.03 -0.96
N GLU A 82 -8.95 -10.08 -0.71
CA GLU A 82 -10.38 -10.02 -0.37
C GLU A 82 -10.58 -9.35 0.99
N ALA A 83 -9.72 -9.63 1.97
CA ALA A 83 -9.76 -8.98 3.28
C ALA A 83 -9.48 -7.48 3.18
N LEU A 84 -8.48 -7.10 2.38
CA LEU A 84 -8.12 -5.70 2.16
C LEU A 84 -9.20 -4.93 1.38
N GLU A 85 -9.88 -5.58 0.43
CA GLU A 85 -11.04 -4.99 -0.27
C GLU A 85 -12.19 -4.65 0.70
N ARG A 86 -12.45 -5.50 1.69
CA ARG A 86 -13.51 -5.24 2.71
C ARG A 86 -13.21 -4.04 3.61
N VAL A 87 -11.93 -3.70 3.83
CA VAL A 87 -11.53 -2.58 4.69
C VAL A 87 -11.23 -1.29 3.92
N GLY A 88 -11.53 -1.21 2.62
CA GLY A 88 -11.31 0.00 1.83
C GLY A 88 -11.98 1.25 2.43
N ASP A 89 -13.18 1.12 2.99
CA ASP A 89 -13.89 2.25 3.62
C ASP A 89 -13.25 2.66 4.96
N LEU A 90 -12.71 1.68 5.71
CA LEU A 90 -11.92 1.96 6.91
C LEU A 90 -10.68 2.76 6.53
N VAL A 91 -9.96 2.38 5.48
CA VAL A 91 -8.78 3.13 5.01
C VAL A 91 -9.17 4.58 4.69
N ASN A 92 -10.26 4.80 3.96
CA ASN A 92 -10.74 6.14 3.66
C ASN A 92 -11.11 6.95 4.91
N SER A 93 -11.69 6.31 5.94
CA SER A 93 -11.99 6.96 7.22
C SER A 93 -10.74 7.33 8.03
N LEU A 94 -9.62 6.62 7.81
CA LEU A 94 -8.34 6.89 8.44
C LEU A 94 -7.56 8.01 7.73
N VAL A 95 -7.95 8.42 6.53
CA VAL A 95 -7.31 9.56 5.86
C VAL A 95 -7.77 10.87 6.52
N VAL A 96 -6.84 11.78 6.77
CA VAL A 96 -7.15 13.09 7.34
C VAL A 96 -7.94 13.91 6.31
N ALA A 97 -9.09 14.43 6.71
CA ALA A 97 -9.90 15.30 5.87
C ALA A 97 -9.14 16.58 5.50
N ASP A 98 -9.45 17.15 4.34
CA ASP A 98 -8.93 18.44 3.85
C ASP A 98 -7.40 18.54 3.67
N LEU A 99 -6.67 17.42 3.76
CA LEU A 99 -5.24 17.35 3.40
C LEU A 99 -5.04 16.68 2.03
N PRO A 100 -3.95 17.01 1.32
CA PRO A 100 -3.58 16.31 0.09
C PRO A 100 -3.42 14.81 0.31
N LYS A 101 -4.03 14.02 -0.58
CA LYS A 101 -4.04 12.56 -0.49
C LYS A 101 -3.23 11.98 -1.64
N PHE A 102 -2.17 11.25 -1.32
CA PHE A 102 -1.32 10.60 -2.31
C PHE A 102 -1.54 9.09 -2.24
N VAL A 103 -1.93 8.50 -3.37
CA VAL A 103 -2.07 7.05 -3.49
C VAL A 103 -0.87 6.53 -4.27
N TRP A 104 -0.03 5.72 -3.62
CA TRP A 104 1.04 4.99 -4.30
C TRP A 104 0.60 3.55 -4.57
N TRP A 105 0.21 3.28 -5.81
CA TRP A 105 -0.25 1.98 -6.25
C TRP A 105 0.91 1.14 -6.80
N LYS A 106 1.34 0.14 -6.02
CA LYS A 106 2.52 -0.70 -6.33
C LYS A 106 2.24 -1.92 -7.21
N GLY A 107 1.04 -2.01 -7.78
CA GLY A 107 0.62 -3.10 -8.65
C GLY A 107 0.18 -2.59 -10.01
N THR A 108 -0.18 -3.51 -10.89
CA THR A 108 -0.93 -3.18 -12.10
C THR A 108 -2.26 -2.53 -11.70
N PRO A 109 -2.56 -1.29 -12.15
CA PRO A 109 -3.85 -0.68 -11.88
C PRO A 109 -4.96 -1.45 -12.60
N ASN A 110 -6.03 -1.76 -11.87
CA ASN A 110 -7.24 -2.33 -12.45
C ASN A 110 -8.40 -1.37 -12.13
N PRO A 111 -8.94 -0.65 -13.13
CA PRO A 111 -10.05 0.27 -12.94
C PRO A 111 -11.28 -0.39 -12.33
N GLU A 112 -11.49 -1.69 -12.54
CA GLU A 112 -12.63 -2.45 -12.01
C GLU A 112 -12.42 -2.92 -10.57
N GLN A 113 -11.19 -2.80 -10.03
CA GLN A 113 -10.92 -3.23 -8.67
C GLN A 113 -11.51 -2.22 -7.67
N VAL A 114 -12.46 -2.69 -6.86
CA VAL A 114 -13.16 -1.86 -5.86
C VAL A 114 -12.19 -1.14 -4.92
N LEU A 115 -11.15 -1.83 -4.42
CA LEU A 115 -10.15 -1.19 -3.55
C LEU A 115 -9.39 -0.08 -4.27
N PHE A 116 -9.05 -0.26 -5.55
CA PHE A 116 -8.38 0.76 -6.33
C PHE A 116 -9.29 1.99 -6.46
N GLN A 117 -10.52 1.81 -6.93
CA GLN A 117 -11.52 2.89 -7.04
C GLN A 117 -11.71 3.64 -5.73
N LYS A 118 -11.88 2.91 -4.61
CA LYS A 118 -12.10 3.52 -3.29
C LYS A 118 -10.95 4.41 -2.85
N LEU A 119 -9.71 3.99 -3.11
CA LEU A 119 -8.52 4.73 -2.68
C LEU A 119 -8.20 5.90 -3.62
N THR A 120 -8.39 5.71 -4.93
CA THR A 120 -8.11 6.75 -5.92
C THR A 120 -9.19 7.83 -5.96
N SER A 121 -10.42 7.49 -5.59
CA SER A 121 -11.54 8.43 -5.48
C SER A 121 -11.21 9.54 -4.49
N GLY A 122 -11.11 10.78 -4.98
CA GLY A 122 -10.77 11.94 -4.16
C GLY A 122 -9.30 11.99 -3.72
N SER A 123 -8.42 11.21 -4.35
CA SER A 123 -6.97 11.39 -4.21
C SER A 123 -6.50 12.64 -4.97
N SER A 124 -5.53 13.36 -4.40
CA SER A 124 -4.92 14.53 -5.06
C SER A 124 -3.88 14.13 -6.10
N CYS A 125 -3.27 12.95 -5.93
CA CYS A 125 -2.27 12.42 -6.83
C CYS A 125 -2.25 10.89 -6.75
N LEU A 126 -2.30 10.26 -7.92
CA LEU A 126 -2.08 8.84 -8.09
C LEU A 126 -0.66 8.60 -8.62
N ILE A 127 0.16 7.91 -7.84
CA ILE A 127 1.51 7.48 -8.20
C ILE A 127 1.43 6.00 -8.58
N LEU A 128 1.76 5.68 -9.82
CA LEU A 128 1.75 4.31 -10.33
C LEU A 128 3.17 3.76 -10.39
N ASP A 129 3.40 2.64 -9.71
CA ASP A 129 4.71 1.98 -9.70
C ASP A 129 4.81 0.98 -10.87
N SER A 130 5.61 1.33 -11.86
CA SER A 130 5.84 0.48 -13.04
C SER A 130 6.89 -0.61 -12.82
N SER A 131 7.57 -0.65 -11.65
CA SER A 131 8.69 -1.57 -11.40
C SER A 131 8.33 -3.06 -11.46
N TYR A 132 7.04 -3.39 -11.35
CA TYR A 132 6.54 -4.77 -11.39
C TYR A 132 5.59 -5.06 -12.57
N TYR A 133 5.55 -4.19 -13.58
CA TYR A 133 4.72 -4.43 -14.75
C TYR A 133 5.25 -5.61 -15.56
N SER A 134 4.36 -6.56 -15.87
CA SER A 134 4.74 -7.72 -16.70
C SER A 134 4.94 -7.33 -18.16
N ASP A 135 4.18 -6.34 -18.65
CA ASP A 135 4.34 -5.71 -19.97
C ASP A 135 4.12 -4.19 -19.83
N ALA A 136 5.22 -3.44 -19.68
CA ALA A 136 5.16 -2.00 -19.44
C ALA A 136 4.41 -1.24 -20.54
N GLY A 137 4.52 -1.65 -21.82
CA GLY A 137 3.87 -0.95 -22.93
C GLY A 137 2.35 -1.08 -22.85
N SER A 138 1.86 -2.31 -22.68
CA SER A 138 0.42 -2.58 -22.53
C SER A 138 -0.15 -1.93 -21.26
N GLU A 139 0.60 -1.93 -20.15
CA GLU A 139 0.15 -1.29 -18.91
C GLU A 139 0.09 0.24 -19.03
N ILE A 140 1.06 0.89 -19.68
CA ILE A 140 1.02 2.35 -19.92
C ILE A 140 -0.19 2.74 -20.79
N VAL A 141 -0.55 1.95 -21.79
CA VAL A 141 -1.76 2.21 -22.60
C VAL A 141 -3.04 2.13 -21.76
N LYS A 142 -3.12 1.23 -20.78
CA LYS A 142 -4.26 1.18 -19.84
C LYS A 142 -4.28 2.41 -18.92
N ILE A 143 -3.11 2.89 -18.50
CA ILE A 143 -2.99 4.10 -17.68
C ILE A 143 -3.45 5.34 -18.45
N GLN A 144 -3.13 5.44 -19.74
CA GLN A 144 -3.61 6.55 -20.57
C GLN A 144 -5.15 6.63 -20.56
N LYS A 145 -5.82 5.48 -20.68
CA LYS A 145 -7.30 5.43 -20.61
C LYS A 145 -7.84 5.90 -19.26
N LEU A 146 -7.14 5.60 -18.16
CA LEU A 146 -7.50 6.08 -16.82
C LEU A 146 -7.35 7.60 -16.64
N VAL A 147 -6.51 8.25 -17.43
CA VAL A 147 -6.31 9.71 -17.40
C VAL A 147 -7.32 10.44 -18.28
N ASP A 148 -7.77 9.80 -19.36
CA ASP A 148 -8.71 10.36 -20.32
C ASP A 148 -10.19 10.25 -19.89
N GLU A 149 -10.47 9.53 -18.79
CA GLU A 149 -11.79 9.40 -18.14
C GLU A 149 -12.00 10.45 -17.02
#